data_AF-A0A6C0CYZ3-F1
#
_entry.id   AF-A0A6C0CYZ3-F1
#
_cell.length_a   1.000
_cell.length_b   1.000
_cell.length_c   1.000
_cell.angle_alpha   90.00
_cell.angle_beta   90.00
_cell.angle_gamma   90.00
#
_symmetry.space_group_name_H-M   'P 1'
#
loop_
_entity.id
_entity.type
_entity.pdbx_description
1 polymer ?
#
loop_
_entity_poly.entity_id
_entity_poly.type
_entity_poly.pdbx_seq_one_letter_code
_entity_poly.pdbx_strand_id
1 'polypeptide(L)'
;MNKFPGEIGVNHKDNFSEYYMRFILQNLRQAIYKHILQDDENNCFDLENFCRSQSIKLTSIIEFVKTQIVPELVKLGWKYKFAYGETALFIYSSENPPVSWYEEI
;
A
#
# COMPACT_ATOMS: atom_id res chain seq x y z
N MET A 1 11.23 16.11 5.91
CA MET A 1 11.28 17.04 4.76
C MET A 1 11.78 18.37 5.30
N ASN A 2 12.91 18.90 4.80
CA ASN A 2 13.59 20.04 5.46
C ASN A 2 13.18 21.42 4.89
N LYS A 3 12.50 21.44 3.73
CA LYS A 3 11.94 22.64 3.08
C LYS A 3 10.70 22.25 2.27
N PHE A 4 9.82 23.21 2.01
CA PHE A 4 8.70 23.01 1.09
C PHE A 4 9.20 22.91 -0.36
N PRO A 5 8.64 21.98 -1.17
CA PRO A 5 8.98 21.88 -2.58
C PRO A 5 8.55 23.13 -3.35
N GLY A 6 9.34 23.56 -4.33
CA GLY A 6 8.94 24.67 -5.21
C GLY A 6 7.82 24.26 -6.17
N GLU A 7 7.66 22.95 -6.37
CA GLU A 7 6.70 22.30 -7.25
C GLU A 7 5.24 22.51 -6.80
N ILE A 8 4.99 22.84 -5.53
CA ILE A 8 3.65 23.23 -5.02
C ILE A 8 3.37 24.74 -5.16
N GLY A 9 4.14 25.43 -6.01
CA GLY A 9 3.90 26.82 -6.36
C GLY A 9 2.57 27.02 -7.09
N VAL A 10 2.00 28.23 -7.00
CA VAL A 10 0.71 28.60 -7.60
C VAL A 10 0.68 28.34 -9.12
N ASN A 11 1.82 28.47 -9.79
CA ASN A 11 1.96 28.27 -11.23
C ASN A 11 1.82 26.80 -11.66
N HIS A 12 1.84 25.85 -10.71
CA HIS A 12 1.85 24.41 -11.01
C HIS A 12 0.56 23.72 -10.53
N LYS A 13 -0.49 24.48 -10.21
CA LYS A 13 -1.76 23.96 -9.68
C LYS A 13 -2.37 22.84 -10.52
N ASP A 14 -2.21 22.93 -11.84
CA ASP A 14 -2.71 21.93 -12.79
C ASP A 14 -2.09 20.54 -12.55
N ASN A 15 -0.91 20.48 -11.93
CA ASN A 15 -0.20 19.23 -11.62
C ASN A 15 -0.43 18.74 -10.18
N PHE A 16 -1.19 19.47 -9.35
CA PHE A 16 -1.31 19.14 -7.92
C PHE A 16 -1.96 17.77 -7.68
N SER A 17 -2.92 17.38 -8.51
CA SER A 17 -3.55 16.05 -8.43
C SER A 17 -2.52 14.94 -8.64
N GLU A 18 -1.63 15.11 -9.62
CA GLU A 18 -0.55 14.18 -9.90
C GLU A 18 0.47 14.14 -8.74
N TYR A 19 0.89 15.29 -8.24
CA TYR A 19 1.81 15.36 -7.10
C TYR A 19 1.22 14.73 -5.85
N TYR A 20 -0.06 14.97 -5.58
CA TYR A 20 -0.78 14.35 -4.48
C TYR A 20 -0.81 12.84 -4.63
N MET A 21 -1.13 12.32 -5.82
CA MET A 21 -1.11 10.87 -6.07
C MET A 21 0.28 10.25 -5.86
N ARG A 22 1.34 10.90 -6.36
CA ARG A 22 2.73 10.45 -6.12
C ARG A 22 3.06 10.41 -4.63
N PHE A 23 2.63 11.43 -3.88
CA PHE A 23 2.81 11.48 -2.43
C PHE A 23 2.05 10.35 -1.71
N ILE A 24 0.80 10.08 -2.08
CA ILE A 24 0.05 8.95 -1.53
C ILE A 24 0.75 7.61 -1.80
N LEU A 25 1.28 7.41 -3.00
CA LEU A 25 2.03 6.19 -3.35
C LEU A 25 3.32 6.05 -2.55
N GLN A 26 4.01 7.15 -2.26
CA GLN A 26 5.18 7.14 -1.37
C GLN A 26 4.79 6.73 0.06
N ASN A 27 3.69 7.30 0.58
CA ASN A 27 3.18 6.95 1.91
C ASN A 27 2.76 5.47 1.99
N LEU A 28 2.12 4.96 0.93
CA LEU A 28 1.75 3.54 0.84
C LEU A 28 2.97 2.63 0.93
N ARG A 29 4.02 2.90 0.13
CA ARG A 29 5.28 2.15 0.18
C ARG A 29 5.90 2.20 1.57
N GLN A 30 5.93 3.37 2.18
CA GLN A 30 6.49 3.52 3.53
C GLN A 30 5.67 2.75 4.58
N ALA A 31 4.34 2.75 4.46
CA ALA A 31 3.46 2.03 5.37
C ALA A 31 3.64 0.50 5.24
N ILE A 32 3.69 0.00 4.01
CA ILE A 32 3.96 -1.43 3.73
C ILE A 32 5.36 -1.84 4.21
N TYR A 33 6.38 -1.01 3.94
CA TYR A 33 7.73 -1.25 4.44
C TYR A 33 7.76 -1.39 5.96
N LYS A 34 7.08 -0.48 6.69
CA LYS A 34 6.97 -0.56 8.15
C LYS A 34 6.21 -1.80 8.59
N HIS A 35 5.12 -2.16 7.90
CA HIS A 35 4.35 -3.38 8.16
C HIS A 35 5.22 -4.63 8.08
N ILE A 36 6.03 -4.75 7.02
CA ILE A 36 6.97 -5.86 6.85
C ILE A 36 8.01 -5.88 7.98
N LEU A 37 8.56 -4.72 8.36
CA LEU A 37 9.53 -4.63 9.45
C LEU A 37 8.98 -4.98 10.85
N GLN A 38 7.66 -5.01 11.02
CA GLN A 38 7.04 -5.48 12.27
C GLN A 38 7.14 -7.01 12.42
N ASP A 39 7.51 -7.74 11.35
CA ASP A 39 7.80 -9.18 11.34
C ASP A 39 6.63 -10.06 11.83
N ASP A 40 5.40 -9.56 11.69
CA ASP A 40 4.18 -10.32 11.96
C ASP A 40 3.46 -10.65 10.65
N GLU A 41 3.85 -11.77 10.04
CA GLU A 41 3.27 -12.25 8.78
C GLU A 41 1.79 -12.65 8.93
N ASN A 42 1.30 -12.91 10.14
CA ASN A 42 -0.11 -13.23 10.37
C ASN A 42 -1.01 -11.98 10.38
N ASN A 43 -0.41 -10.80 10.43
CA ASN A 43 -1.13 -9.55 10.34
C ASN A 43 -1.21 -9.06 8.89
N CYS A 44 -2.40 -8.67 8.45
CA CYS A 44 -2.59 -8.09 7.13
C CYS A 44 -2.40 -6.57 7.16
N PHE A 45 -1.90 -6.01 6.06
CA PHE A 45 -1.97 -4.59 5.80
C PHE A 45 -3.39 -4.22 5.37
N ASP A 46 -4.07 -3.39 6.16
CA ASP A 46 -5.42 -2.91 5.89
C ASP A 46 -5.39 -1.73 4.88
N LEU A 47 -5.69 -2.04 3.62
CA LEU A 47 -5.74 -1.06 2.54
C LEU A 47 -6.92 -0.09 2.70
N GLU A 48 -8.03 -0.53 3.28
CA GLU A 48 -9.20 0.33 3.46
C GLU A 48 -8.90 1.42 4.50
N ASN A 49 -8.33 1.03 5.64
CA ASN A 49 -7.91 1.97 6.68
C ASN A 49 -6.83 2.93 6.16
N PHE A 50 -5.85 2.41 5.40
CA PHE A 50 -4.88 3.27 4.72
C PHE A 50 -5.57 4.32 3.83
N CYS A 51 -6.47 3.89 2.94
CA CYS A 51 -7.17 4.78 2.02
C CYS A 51 -8.00 5.84 2.75
N ARG A 52 -8.69 5.45 3.83
CA ARG A 52 -9.45 6.36 4.69
C ARG A 52 -8.56 7.41 5.34
N SER A 53 -7.38 7.03 5.82
CA SER A 53 -6.41 7.96 6.42
C SER A 53 -5.85 8.98 5.42
N GLN A 54 -5.84 8.63 4.12
CA GLN A 54 -5.31 9.45 3.03
C GLN A 54 -6.41 10.14 2.20
N SER A 55 -7.68 10.02 2.61
CA SER A 55 -8.84 10.56 1.88
C SER A 55 -8.88 10.18 0.39
N ILE A 56 -8.54 8.92 0.08
CA ILE A 56 -8.53 8.40 -1.30
C ILE A 56 -9.49 7.21 -1.46
N LYS A 57 -9.99 7.00 -2.67
CA LYS A 57 -10.81 5.82 -2.99
C LYS A 57 -9.96 4.56 -3.01
N LEU A 58 -10.46 3.52 -2.34
CA LEU A 58 -9.81 2.21 -2.29
C LEU A 58 -9.54 1.63 -3.68
N THR A 59 -10.50 1.74 -4.61
CA THR A 59 -10.37 1.22 -5.98
C THR A 59 -9.17 1.81 -6.72
N SER A 60 -8.85 3.08 -6.49
CA SER A 60 -7.67 3.72 -7.08
C SER A 60 -6.38 3.11 -6.55
N ILE A 61 -6.32 2.77 -5.25
CA ILE A 61 -5.12 2.22 -4.62
C ILE A 61 -4.93 0.73 -4.92
N ILE A 62 -6.00 -0.07 -4.93
CA ILE A 62 -5.91 -1.52 -5.22
C ILE A 62 -5.18 -1.77 -6.54
N GLU A 63 -5.52 -1.02 -7.59
CA GLU A 63 -4.88 -1.17 -8.89
C GLU A 63 -3.38 -0.83 -8.83
N PHE A 64 -2.99 0.23 -8.11
CA PHE A 64 -1.57 0.55 -7.91
C PHE A 64 -0.83 -0.52 -7.10
N VAL A 65 -1.47 -1.07 -6.07
CA VAL A 65 -0.87 -2.15 -5.28
C VAL A 65 -0.59 -3.35 -6.18
N LYS A 66 -1.57 -3.77 -6.99
CA LYS A 66 -1.44 -4.91 -7.90
C LYS A 66 -0.42 -4.69 -9.00
N THR A 67 -0.38 -3.49 -9.59
CA THR A 67 0.44 -3.21 -10.78
C THR A 67 1.86 -2.74 -10.48
N GLN A 68 2.09 -2.17 -9.29
CA GLN A 68 3.39 -1.58 -8.93
C GLN A 68 3.99 -2.24 -7.68
N ILE A 69 3.23 -2.29 -6.58
CA ILE A 69 3.79 -2.71 -5.28
C ILE A 69 4.01 -4.22 -5.21
N VAL A 70 3.04 -5.01 -5.62
CA VAL A 70 3.12 -6.47 -5.62
C VAL A 70 4.31 -6.97 -6.45
N PRO A 71 4.53 -6.50 -7.69
CA PRO A 71 5.74 -6.86 -8.45
C PRO A 71 7.04 -6.48 -7.74
N GLU A 72 7.11 -5.31 -7.09
CA GLU A 72 8.26 -4.89 -6.29
C GLU A 72 8.51 -5.87 -5.12
N LEU A 73 7.46 -6.27 -4.40
CA LEU A 73 7.54 -7.22 -3.28
C LEU A 73 7.98 -8.61 -3.75
N VAL A 74 7.38 -9.14 -4.82
CA VAL A 74 7.74 -10.45 -5.40
C VAL A 74 9.20 -10.47 -5.84
N LYS A 75 9.70 -9.39 -6.45
CA LYS A 75 11.11 -9.28 -6.84
C LYS A 75 12.06 -9.34 -5.65
N LEU A 76 11.62 -8.90 -4.47
CA LEU A 76 12.37 -8.98 -3.22
C LEU A 76 12.25 -10.34 -2.52
N GLY A 77 11.49 -11.29 -3.09
CA GLY A 77 11.29 -12.63 -2.54
C GLY A 77 10.07 -12.77 -1.63
N TRP A 78 9.27 -11.72 -1.46
CA TRP A 78 8.05 -11.78 -0.67
C TRP A 78 6.91 -12.44 -1.45
N LYS A 79 6.11 -13.23 -0.75
CA LYS A 79 4.81 -13.69 -1.22
C LYS A 79 3.72 -12.75 -0.72
N TYR A 80 2.57 -12.79 -1.37
CA TYR A 80 1.43 -11.97 -1.00
C TYR A 80 0.12 -12.73 -1.16
N LYS A 81 -0.90 -12.29 -0.43
CA LYS A 81 -2.28 -12.79 -0.55
C LYS A 81 -3.23 -11.64 -0.27
N PHE A 82 -4.19 -11.43 -1.15
CA PHE A 82 -5.32 -10.54 -0.88
C PHE A 82 -6.43 -11.31 -0.17
N ALA A 83 -7.11 -10.68 0.78
CA ALA A 83 -8.28 -11.22 1.45
C ALA A 83 -9.38 -10.15 1.59
N TYR A 84 -10.56 -10.57 2.06
CA TYR A 84 -11.69 -9.70 2.38
C TYR A 84 -12.12 -8.77 1.22
N GLY A 85 -12.19 -9.31 0.00
CA GLY A 85 -12.52 -8.51 -1.18
C GLY A 85 -11.41 -7.52 -1.56
N GLU A 86 -10.15 -7.91 -1.34
CA GLU A 86 -8.93 -7.16 -1.69
C GLU A 86 -8.65 -5.94 -0.81
N THR A 87 -9.35 -5.82 0.33
CA THR A 87 -9.11 -4.78 1.33
C THR A 87 -7.94 -5.10 2.25
N ALA A 88 -7.59 -6.37 2.39
CA ALA A 88 -6.47 -6.82 3.22
C ALA A 88 -5.36 -7.42 2.36
N LEU A 89 -4.13 -6.97 2.58
CA LEU A 89 -2.92 -7.48 1.93
C LEU A 89 -2.03 -8.18 2.96
N PHE A 90 -1.96 -9.50 2.88
CA PHE A 90 -0.96 -10.29 3.60
C PHE A 90 0.34 -10.30 2.82
N ILE A 91 1.46 -10.15 3.52
CA ILE A 91 2.82 -10.19 2.99
C ILE A 91 3.60 -11.16 3.88
N TYR A 92 4.21 -12.17 3.28
CA TYR A 92 4.81 -13.28 4.03
C TYR A 92 5.97 -13.91 3.26
N SER A 93 6.89 -14.54 3.97
CA SER A 93 8.04 -15.27 3.44
C SER A 93 7.90 -16.78 3.64
N SER A 94 7.01 -17.21 4.54
CA SER A 94 6.70 -18.61 4.84
C SER A 94 6.28 -19.42 3.60
N GLU A 95 6.40 -20.74 3.68
CA GLU A 95 5.95 -21.63 2.61
C GLU A 95 4.44 -21.50 2.38
N ASN A 96 3.68 -21.56 3.47
CA ASN A 96 2.22 -21.47 3.50
C ASN A 96 1.75 -20.04 3.77
N PRO A 97 0.66 -19.60 3.12
CA PRO A 97 0.08 -18.30 3.39
C PRO A 97 -0.47 -18.22 4.83
N PRO A 98 -0.50 -17.01 5.43
CA PRO A 98 -1.21 -16.76 6.66
C PRO A 98 -2.67 -17.18 6.57
N VAL A 99 -3.18 -17.78 7.66
CA VAL A 99 -4.59 -18.15 7.77
C VAL A 99 -5.40 -16.86 7.85
N SER A 100 -6.21 -16.60 6.82
CA SER A 100 -7.25 -15.59 6.93
C SER A 100 -8.41 -16.21 7.70
N TRP A 101 -8.84 -15.54 8.78
CA TRP A 101 -9.82 -16.01 9.77
C TRP A 101 -11.20 -16.42 9.19
N TYR A 102 -11.43 -16.23 7.89
CA TYR A 102 -12.67 -16.52 7.17
C TYR A 102 -12.53 -17.54 6.02
N GLU A 103 -11.35 -18.13 5.79
CA GLU A 103 -11.19 -19.23 4.81
C GLU A 103 -11.47 -20.61 5.41
N GLU A 104 -11.80 -20.70 6.70
CA GLU A 104 -12.15 -21.95 7.40
C GLU A 104 -13.67 -22.18 7.57
N ILE A 105 -14.53 -21.51 6.79
CA ILE A 105 -16.00 -21.72 6.82
C ILE A 105 -16.52 -22.19 5.46
#